data_AF-A0A2N2SN01-F1
#
_entry.id   AF-A0A2N2SN01-F1
#
_cell.length_a   1.000
_cell.length_b   1.000
_cell.length_c   1.000
_cell.angle_alpha   90.00
_cell.angle_beta   90.00
_cell.angle_gamma   90.00
#
_symmetry.space_group_name_H-M   'P 1'
#
loop_
_entity.id
_entity.type
_entity.pdbx_description
1 polymer ?
#
loop_
_entity_poly.entity_id
_entity_poly.type
_entity_poly.pdbx_seq_one_letter_code
_entity_poly.pdbx_strand_id
1 'polypeptide(L)'
;PAYRGDRVQAYIVGLASMVQSAFGDREEFYLLDDLDAQHLYNAARNVEIAAWKLGNATGADGHLLLLSNEMGDVTNLSFERDFGRVIGLLEALSDVVEEKTERTVTRVVQNLATAVFLPVY
;
A
#
# COMPACT_ATOMS: atom_id res chain seq x y z
N PRO A 1 -5.55 -12.95 20.53
CA PRO A 1 -4.71 -14.03 21.14
C PRO A 1 -5.24 -15.47 20.96
N ALA A 2 -6.51 -15.70 20.60
CA ALA A 2 -7.08 -17.05 20.52
C ALA A 2 -6.81 -17.82 19.20
N TYR A 3 -6.19 -17.19 18.20
CA TYR A 3 -5.82 -17.86 16.94
C TYR A 3 -4.70 -18.89 17.19
N ARG A 4 -4.96 -20.14 16.78
CA ARG A 4 -4.11 -21.32 17.02
C ARG A 4 -3.28 -21.75 15.80
N GLY A 5 -3.52 -21.16 14.63
CA GLY A 5 -2.72 -21.43 13.43
C GLY A 5 -1.39 -20.69 13.44
N ASP A 6 -0.63 -20.82 12.36
CA ASP A 6 0.61 -20.07 12.15
C ASP A 6 0.30 -18.57 12.03
N ARG A 7 0.67 -17.82 13.07
CA ARG A 7 0.44 -16.38 13.15
C ARG A 7 1.34 -15.59 12.21
N VAL A 8 2.55 -16.09 11.94
CA VAL A 8 3.47 -15.45 11.00
C VAL A 8 2.89 -15.60 9.60
N GLN A 9 2.48 -16.81 9.22
CA GLN A 9 1.84 -17.05 7.94
C GLN A 9 0.56 -16.23 7.78
N ALA A 10 -0.34 -16.25 8.77
CA ALA A 10 -1.58 -15.49 8.72
C ALA A 10 -1.33 -13.98 8.56
N TYR A 11 -0.31 -13.45 9.26
CA TYR A 11 0.07 -12.05 9.17
C TYR A 11 0.65 -11.70 7.78
N ILE A 12 1.63 -12.47 7.30
CA ILE A 12 2.29 -12.21 6.02
C ILE A 12 1.36 -12.41 4.84
N VAL A 13 0.58 -13.50 4.81
CA VAL A 13 -0.40 -13.75 3.75
C VAL A 13 -1.49 -12.70 3.76
N GLY A 14 -2.02 -12.33 4.94
CA GLY A 14 -3.03 -11.28 5.03
C GLY A 14 -2.55 -9.93 4.50
N LEU A 15 -1.30 -9.56 4.83
CA LEU A 15 -0.69 -8.33 4.34
C LEU A 15 -0.39 -8.39 2.84
N ALA A 16 0.17 -9.50 2.35
CA ALA A 16 0.47 -9.70 0.93
C ALA A 16 -0.80 -9.70 0.07
N SER A 17 -1.86 -10.41 0.49
CA SER A 17 -3.15 -10.41 -0.22
C SER A 17 -3.79 -9.03 -0.22
N MET A 18 -3.72 -8.28 0.88
CA MET A 18 -4.23 -6.90 0.93
C MET A 18 -3.50 -6.00 -0.07
N VAL A 19 -2.16 -6.08 -0.12
CA VAL A 19 -1.39 -5.34 -1.13
C VAL A 19 -1.78 -5.79 -2.53
N GLN A 20 -1.85 -7.10 -2.80
CA GLN A 20 -2.28 -7.62 -4.10
C GLN A 20 -3.65 -7.08 -4.54
N SER A 21 -4.62 -7.02 -3.62
CA SER A 21 -5.94 -6.47 -3.89
C SER A 21 -5.92 -4.96 -4.14
N ALA A 22 -5.03 -4.20 -3.49
CA ALA A 22 -4.83 -2.78 -3.80
C ALA A 22 -4.32 -2.56 -5.23
N PHE A 23 -3.63 -3.55 -5.78
CA PHE A 23 -3.19 -3.61 -7.18
C PHE A 23 -4.24 -4.20 -8.14
N GLY A 24 -5.47 -4.47 -7.66
CA GLY A 24 -6.59 -4.91 -8.49
C GLY A 24 -6.63 -6.41 -8.79
N ASP A 25 -5.97 -7.25 -7.98
CA ASP A 25 -5.98 -8.72 -8.06
C ASP A 25 -5.63 -9.29 -9.46
N ARG A 26 -4.80 -8.57 -10.23
CA ARG A 26 -4.38 -9.00 -11.57
C ARG A 26 -3.18 -9.93 -11.49
N GLU A 27 -3.14 -10.94 -12.36
CA GLU A 27 -2.01 -11.88 -12.49
C GLU A 27 -0.84 -11.30 -13.32
N GLU A 28 -1.10 -10.32 -14.18
CA GLU A 28 -0.10 -9.60 -14.97
C GLU A 28 -0.23 -8.09 -14.76
N PHE A 29 0.91 -7.42 -14.60
CA PHE A 29 0.98 -5.98 -14.37
C PHE A 29 1.60 -5.26 -15.57
N TYR A 30 0.86 -4.33 -16.15
CA TYR A 30 1.40 -3.30 -17.02
C TYR A 30 1.49 -1.98 -16.24
N LEU A 31 2.54 -1.21 -16.49
CA LEU A 31 2.88 0.05 -15.78
C LEU A 31 1.74 1.08 -15.67
N LEU A 32 0.66 0.91 -16.43
CA LEU A 32 -0.41 1.89 -16.62
C LEU A 32 -1.82 1.31 -16.58
N ASP A 33 -2.01 0.06 -16.13
CA ASP A 33 -3.36 -0.44 -15.85
C ASP A 33 -4.08 0.48 -14.85
N ASP A 34 -5.42 0.55 -14.89
CA ASP A 34 -6.27 1.42 -14.05
C ASP A 34 -6.14 1.07 -12.56
N LEU A 35 -5.00 1.43 -12.00
CA LEU A 35 -4.74 1.42 -10.57
C LEU A 35 -5.48 2.59 -9.95
N ASP A 36 -6.06 2.34 -8.79
CA ASP A 36 -6.71 3.36 -7.99
C ASP A 36 -5.70 3.90 -6.97
N ALA A 37 -5.36 5.18 -7.07
CA ALA A 37 -4.43 5.84 -6.15
C ALA A 37 -4.89 5.71 -4.68
N GLN A 38 -6.20 5.82 -4.43
CA GLN A 38 -6.75 5.69 -3.09
C GLN A 38 -6.54 4.27 -2.52
N HIS A 39 -6.64 3.23 -3.36
CA HIS A 39 -6.35 1.87 -2.92
C HIS A 39 -4.89 1.69 -2.52
N LEU A 40 -3.94 2.25 -3.30
CA LEU A 40 -2.51 2.20 -2.99
C LEU A 40 -2.19 2.98 -1.71
N TYR A 41 -2.75 4.19 -1.54
CA TYR A 41 -2.63 4.96 -0.31
C TYR A 41 -3.17 4.20 0.90
N ASN A 42 -4.34 3.58 0.78
CA ASN A 42 -4.95 2.78 1.84
C ASN A 42 -4.07 1.57 2.18
N ALA A 43 -3.46 0.93 1.17
CA ALA A 43 -2.50 -0.14 1.40
C ALA A 43 -1.29 0.34 2.21
N ALA A 44 -0.72 1.50 1.87
CA ALA A 44 0.38 2.09 2.63
C ALA A 44 0.01 2.29 4.12
N ARG A 45 -1.16 2.88 4.39
CA ARG A 45 -1.66 3.05 5.78
C ARG A 45 -1.87 1.72 6.48
N ASN A 46 -2.41 0.72 5.79
CA ASN A 46 -2.65 -0.59 6.37
C ASN A 46 -1.33 -1.30 6.71
N VAL A 47 -0.30 -1.18 5.86
CA VAL A 47 1.04 -1.71 6.15
C VAL A 47 1.66 -1.01 7.36
N GLU A 48 1.53 0.32 7.48
CA GLU A 48 1.97 1.08 8.65
C GLU A 48 1.29 0.62 9.94
N ILE A 49 -0.04 0.50 9.94
CA ILE A 49 -0.81 -0.01 11.08
C ILE A 49 -0.39 -1.44 11.43
N ALA A 50 -0.14 -2.28 10.42
CA ALA A 50 0.31 -3.64 10.63
C ALA A 50 1.71 -3.70 11.24
N ALA A 51 2.64 -2.85 10.79
CA ALA A 51 4.00 -2.75 11.35
C ALA A 51 3.95 -2.25 12.81
N TRP A 52 3.14 -1.23 13.09
CA TRP A 52 2.90 -0.76 14.45
C TRP A 52 2.34 -1.88 15.34
N LYS A 53 1.32 -2.61 14.87
CA LYS A 53 0.77 -3.76 15.61
C LYS A 53 1.83 -4.85 15.84
N LEU A 54 2.68 -5.13 14.86
CA LEU A 54 3.72 -6.14 14.99
C LEU A 54 4.73 -5.80 16.10
N GLY A 55 5.06 -4.51 16.27
CA GLY A 55 5.95 -4.04 17.33
C GLY A 55 5.29 -3.79 18.70
N ASN A 56 3.96 -3.76 18.79
CA ASN A 56 3.25 -3.32 20.00
C ASN A 56 2.20 -4.31 20.53
N ALA A 57 1.73 -5.26 19.73
CA ALA A 57 0.65 -6.15 20.16
C ALA A 57 1.18 -7.22 21.12
N THR A 58 0.66 -7.24 22.35
CA THR A 58 1.05 -8.17 23.40
C THR A 58 -0.05 -9.18 23.75
N GLY A 59 0.37 -10.32 24.28
CA GLY A 59 -0.48 -11.33 24.88
C GLY A 59 -0.91 -10.99 26.31
N ALA A 60 -1.71 -11.87 26.92
CA ALA A 60 -2.11 -11.72 28.32
C ALA A 60 -0.93 -11.86 29.31
N ASP A 61 0.18 -12.42 28.84
CA ASP A 61 1.46 -12.54 29.52
C ASP A 61 2.35 -11.28 29.37
N GLY A 62 1.89 -10.26 28.62
CA GLY A 62 2.64 -9.03 28.38
C GLY A 62 3.75 -9.15 27.34
N HIS A 63 3.97 -10.34 26.77
CA HIS A 63 4.96 -10.56 25.72
C HIS A 63 4.39 -10.23 24.34
N LEU A 64 5.25 -9.81 23.39
CA LEU A 64 4.84 -9.57 22.01
C LEU A 64 4.23 -10.85 21.40
N LEU A 65 3.15 -10.67 20.63
CA LEU A 65 2.48 -11.78 19.94
C LEU A 65 3.35 -12.40 18.84
N LEU A 66 4.23 -11.61 18.25
CA LEU A 66 5.21 -11.98 17.23
C LEU A 66 6.48 -11.14 17.44
N LEU A 67 7.64 -11.76 17.30
CA LEU A 67 8.93 -11.06 17.35
C LEU A 67 9.26 -10.46 15.98
N SER A 68 9.79 -9.25 15.96
CA SER A 68 10.16 -8.53 14.73
C SER A 68 11.46 -7.74 14.92
N ASN A 69 11.37 -6.60 15.60
CA ASN A 69 12.51 -5.77 15.96
C ASN A 69 13.07 -6.20 17.32
N GLU A 70 14.39 -6.06 17.49
CA GLU A 70 15.07 -6.34 18.75
C GLU A 70 16.09 -5.24 19.06
N MET A 71 16.03 -4.71 20.29
CA MET A 71 17.02 -3.77 20.85
C MET A 71 17.88 -4.48 21.89
N GLY A 72 18.49 -5.61 21.50
CA GLY A 72 19.40 -6.42 22.33
C GLY A 72 20.86 -6.01 22.16
N ASP A 73 21.78 -6.91 22.52
CA ASP A 73 23.24 -6.71 22.34
C ASP A 73 23.60 -6.40 20.88
N VAL A 74 22.85 -7.00 19.94
CA VAL A 74 22.87 -6.64 18.53
C VAL A 74 21.49 -6.12 18.15
N THR A 75 21.40 -4.82 17.90
CA THR A 75 20.17 -4.17 17.43
C THR A 75 19.76 -4.71 16.06
N ASN A 76 18.55 -5.25 15.96
CA ASN A 76 17.93 -5.68 14.71
C ASN A 76 16.66 -4.87 14.43
N LEU A 77 16.77 -3.95 13.46
CA LEU A 77 15.65 -3.13 12.95
C LEU A 77 15.36 -3.42 11.47
N SER A 78 15.70 -4.63 11.00
CA SER A 78 15.51 -5.00 9.59
C SER A 78 14.04 -4.95 9.19
N PHE A 79 13.13 -5.44 10.04
CA PHE A 79 11.69 -5.38 9.80
C PHE A 79 11.18 -3.95 9.71
N GLU A 80 11.54 -3.08 10.66
CA GLU A 80 11.20 -1.65 10.60
C GLU A 80 11.59 -1.03 9.24
N ARG A 81 12.80 -1.33 8.76
CA ARG A 81 13.32 -0.79 7.50
C ARG A 81 12.60 -1.36 6.28
N ASP A 82 12.29 -2.64 6.28
CA ASP A 82 11.60 -3.28 5.15
C ASP A 82 10.13 -2.87 5.08
N PHE A 83 9.43 -2.77 6.22
CA PHE A 83 8.08 -2.19 6.27
C PHE A 83 8.08 -0.72 5.83
N GLY A 84 9.02 0.09 6.31
CA GLY A 84 9.18 1.48 5.88
C GLY A 84 9.41 1.61 4.38
N ARG A 85 10.20 0.70 3.78
CA ARG A 85 10.39 0.65 2.33
C ARG A 85 9.10 0.33 1.58
N VAL A 86 8.32 -0.66 2.04
CA VAL A 86 7.05 -1.02 1.42
C VAL A 86 6.04 0.13 1.50
N ILE A 87 5.94 0.78 2.66
CA ILE A 87 5.07 1.96 2.86
C ILE A 87 5.45 3.06 1.87
N GLY A 88 6.73 3.45 1.81
CA GLY A 88 7.20 4.50 0.92
C GLY A 88 7.02 4.18 -0.57
N LEU A 89 7.13 2.90 -0.97
CA LEU A 89 6.85 2.48 -2.34
C LEU A 89 5.36 2.60 -2.71
N LEU A 90 4.46 2.21 -1.79
CA LEU A 90 3.01 2.32 -2.00
C LEU A 90 2.56 3.79 -2.04
N GLU A 91 3.11 4.64 -1.19
CA GLU A 91 2.89 6.09 -1.20
C GLU A 91 3.37 6.70 -2.53
N ALA A 92 4.61 6.44 -2.92
CA ALA A 92 5.15 6.98 -4.17
C ALA A 92 4.35 6.53 -5.40
N LEU A 93 3.87 5.28 -5.41
CA LEU A 93 3.00 4.79 -6.49
C LEU A 93 1.63 5.47 -6.48
N SER A 94 1.05 5.69 -5.29
CA SER A 94 -0.20 6.45 -5.15
C SER A 94 -0.08 7.83 -5.79
N ASP A 95 0.97 8.58 -5.46
CA ASP A 95 1.20 9.93 -5.98
C ASP A 95 1.36 9.93 -7.52
N VAL A 96 2.12 8.98 -8.07
CA VAL A 96 2.33 8.86 -9.53
C VAL A 96 1.03 8.54 -10.26
N VAL A 97 0.18 7.67 -9.69
CA VAL A 97 -1.11 7.29 -10.28
C VAL A 97 -2.12 8.44 -10.19
N GLU A 98 -2.14 9.18 -9.09
CA GLU A 98 -2.97 10.38 -8.92
C GLU A 98 -2.64 11.44 -9.98
N GLU A 99 -1.35 11.78 -10.13
CA GLU A 99 -0.92 12.78 -11.11
C GLU A 99 -1.25 12.38 -12.57
N LYS A 100 -1.18 11.08 -12.90
CA LYS A 100 -1.60 10.57 -14.21
C LYS A 100 -3.10 10.77 -14.43
N THR A 101 -3.91 10.51 -13.40
CA THR A 101 -5.37 10.63 -13.45
C THR A 101 -5.79 12.08 -13.67
N GLU A 102 -5.22 13.01 -12.90
CA GLU A 102 -5.48 14.46 -13.04
C GLU A 102 -5.10 14.99 -14.44
N ARG A 103 -3.94 14.57 -14.97
CA ARG A 103 -3.49 14.95 -16.32
C ARG A 103 -4.43 14.44 -17.41
N THR A 104 -4.96 13.23 -17.25
CA THR A 104 -5.90 12.63 -18.22
C THR A 104 -7.22 13.40 -18.24
N VAL A 105 -7.78 13.70 -17.07
CA VAL A 105 -9.00 14.51 -16.92
C VAL A 105 -8.81 15.91 -17.53
N THR A 106 -7.70 16.57 -17.21
CA THR A 106 -7.38 17.92 -17.72
C THR A 106 -7.29 17.95 -19.25
N ARG A 107 -6.63 16.96 -19.86
CA ARG A 107 -6.53 16.85 -21.33
C ARG A 107 -7.90 16.63 -21.98
N VAL A 108 -8.77 15.80 -21.39
CA VAL A 108 -10.14 15.60 -21.90
C VAL A 108 -10.93 16.90 -21.83
N VAL A 109 -10.89 17.63 -20.72
CA VAL A 109 -11.58 18.93 -20.57
C VAL A 109 -11.03 19.96 -21.57
N GLN A 110 -9.71 20.07 -21.72
CA GLN A 110 -9.09 20.98 -22.69
C GLN A 110 -9.49 20.66 -24.13
N ASN A 111 -9.49 19.37 -24.51
CA ASN A 111 -9.89 18.93 -25.83
C ASN A 111 -11.38 19.19 -26.11
N LEU A 112 -12.26 18.99 -25.12
CA LEU A 112 -13.68 19.33 -25.24
C LEU A 112 -13.88 20.84 -25.34
N ALA A 113 -13.15 21.65 -24.56
CA ALA A 113 -13.23 23.10 -24.61
C ALA A 113 -12.73 23.67 -25.96
N THR A 114 -11.73 23.05 -26.59
CA THR A 114 -11.27 23.43 -27.94
C THR A 114 -12.19 22.91 -29.05
N ALA A 115 -12.92 21.82 -28.83
CA ALA A 115 -13.89 21.27 -29.80
C ALA A 115 -15.20 22.08 -29.93
N VAL A 116 -15.43 23.10 -29.07
CA VAL A 116 -16.68 23.91 -29.06
C VAL A 116 -16.68 25.04 -30.12
N PHE A 117 -15.63 25.19 -30.93
CA PHE A 117 -15.73 26.00 -32.15
C PHE A 117 -16.13 25.13 -33.35
N LEU A 118 -17.40 25.20 -33.74
CA LEU A 118 -17.83 24.76 -35.07
C LEU A 118 -17.36 25.82 -36.10
N PRO A 119 -16.67 25.42 -37.19
CA PRO A 119 -16.32 26.36 -38.24
C PRO A 119 -17.59 26.90 -38.91
N VAL A 120 -17.73 28.22 -38.90
CA VAL A 120 -18.72 28.95 -39.71
C VAL A 120 -18.05 29.38 -41.02
N TYR A 121 -18.21 28.55 -42.04
CA TYR A 121 -18.21 28.96 -43.45
C TYR A 121 -19.29 28.18 -44.18
#